data_AF-A0A3C0BIE9-F1
#
_entry.id   AF-A0A3C0BIE9-F1
#
_cell.length_a   1.000
_cell.length_b   1.000
_cell.length_c   1.000
_cell.angle_alpha   90.00
_cell.angle_beta   90.00
_cell.angle_gamma   90.00
#
_symmetry.space_group_name_H-M   'P 1'
#
loop_
_entity.id
_entity.type
_entity.pdbx_description
1 polymer ?
#
loop_
_entity_poly.entity_id
_entity_poly.type
_entity_poly.pdbx_seq_one_letter_code
_entity_poly.pdbx_strand_id
1 'polypeptide(L)' 'MPNVPELFGSMVFNQKVMQERLPKETFKALKKTLEDGTPLELDVANQVAHAMKEWALEKGATHYTHWF' A
#
# COMPACT_ATOMS: atom_id res chain seq x y z
N MET A 1 -12.43 -25.42 7.66
CA MET A 1 -11.14 -25.49 6.93
C MET A 1 -10.77 -24.08 6.51
N PRO A 2 -9.49 -23.67 6.61
CA PRO A 2 -9.09 -22.37 6.10
C PRO A 2 -9.28 -22.33 4.59
N ASN A 3 -9.97 -21.31 4.10
CA ASN A 3 -10.14 -21.06 2.67
C ASN A 3 -8.86 -20.40 2.14
N VAL A 4 -8.02 -21.18 1.47
CA VAL A 4 -6.69 -20.75 0.99
C VAL A 4 -6.76 -19.47 0.14
N PRO A 5 -7.70 -19.33 -0.82
CA PRO A 5 -7.96 -18.07 -1.52
C PRO A 5 -8.15 -16.83 -0.64
N GLU A 6 -8.78 -16.96 0.54
CA GLU A 6 -9.03 -15.82 1.43
C GLU A 6 -7.79 -15.43 2.25
N LEU A 7 -6.88 -16.39 2.50
CA LEU A 7 -5.65 -16.15 3.25
C LEU A 7 -4.53 -15.57 2.37
N PHE A 8 -4.45 -16.00 1.12
CA PHE A 8 -3.41 -15.56 0.20
C PHE A 8 -3.47 -14.05 -0.04
N GLY A 9 -2.35 -13.35 0.21
CA GLY A 9 -2.26 -11.89 0.01
C GLY A 9 -3.04 -11.05 1.01
N SER A 10 -3.68 -11.66 2.01
CA SER A 10 -4.52 -10.97 3.02
C SER A 10 -3.75 -10.00 3.92
N MET A 11 -2.44 -10.22 4.08
CA MET A 11 -1.51 -9.39 4.86
C MET A 11 -0.52 -8.65 3.96
N VAL A 12 -0.93 -8.31 2.74
CA VAL A 12 -0.13 -7.54 1.78
C VAL A 12 -0.88 -6.28 1.40
N PHE A 13 -0.22 -5.12 1.48
CA PHE A 13 -0.76 -3.85 0.99
C PHE A 13 -0.66 -3.82 -0.54
N ASN A 14 -1.50 -4.61 -1.21
CA ASN A 14 -1.48 -4.82 -2.66
C ASN A 14 -2.27 -3.71 -3.40
N GLN A 15 -2.27 -3.74 -4.73
CA GLN A 15 -2.95 -2.73 -5.56
C GLN A 15 -4.45 -2.58 -5.26
N LYS A 16 -5.15 -3.66 -4.91
CA LYS A 16 -6.57 -3.59 -4.55
C LYS A 16 -6.75 -2.78 -3.27
N VAL A 17 -5.96 -3.09 -2.24
CA VAL A 17 -5.97 -2.35 -0.96
C VAL A 17 -5.57 -0.89 -1.19
N MET A 18 -4.54 -0.64 -2.00
CA MET A 18 -4.12 0.71 -2.37
C MET A 18 -5.26 1.49 -3.03
N GLN A 19 -5.99 0.88 -3.97
CA GLN A 19 -7.10 1.54 -4.66
C GLN A 19 -8.29 1.84 -3.74
N GLU A 20 -8.53 1.00 -2.73
CA GLU A 20 -9.58 1.20 -1.72
C GLU A 20 -9.23 2.27 -0.69
N ARG A 21 -7.94 2.42 -0.36
CA ARG A 21 -7.46 3.28 0.74
C ARG A 21 -6.92 4.63 0.28
N LEU A 22 -6.32 4.71 -0.91
CA LEU A 22 -5.67 5.91 -1.41
C LEU A 22 -6.66 6.81 -2.16
N PRO A 23 -6.48 8.14 -2.11
CA PRO A 23 -7.15 9.03 -3.04
C PRO A 23 -6.84 8.65 -4.49
N LYS A 24 -7.82 8.87 -5.38
CA LYS A 24 -7.72 8.51 -6.80
C LYS A 24 -6.49 9.12 -7.48
N GLU A 25 -6.16 10.35 -7.12
CA GLU A 25 -5.02 11.08 -7.68
C GLU A 25 -3.68 10.47 -7.23
N THR A 26 -3.56 10.17 -5.93
CA THR A 26 -2.39 9.52 -5.32
C THR A 26 -2.15 8.14 -5.89
N PHE A 27 -3.20 7.32 -6.01
CA PHE A 27 -3.09 5.99 -6.62
C PHE A 27 -2.64 6.07 -8.08
N LYS A 28 -3.18 7.03 -8.85
CA LYS A 28 -2.80 7.23 -10.25
C LYS A 28 -1.35 7.70 -10.37
N ALA A 29 -0.91 8.63 -9.52
CA ALA A 29 0.47 9.11 -9.49
C ALA A 29 1.44 7.98 -9.13
N LEU A 30 1.15 7.22 -8.07
CA LEU A 30 1.95 6.05 -7.67
C LEU A 30 2.03 5.01 -8.79
N LYS A 31 0.90 4.69 -9.43
CA LYS A 31 0.86 3.73 -10.54
C LYS A 31 1.73 4.21 -11.71
N LYS A 32 1.67 5.49 -12.05
CA LYS A 32 2.51 6.09 -13.08
C LYS A 32 4.00 5.97 -12.75
N THR A 33 4.39 6.28 -11.51
CA THR A 33 5.78 6.09 -11.03
C THR A 33 6.24 4.63 -11.20
N LEU A 34 5.38 3.66 -10.90
CA LEU A 34 5.69 2.23 -11.05
C LEU A 34 5.80 1.78 -12.51
N GLU A 35 4.96 2.30 -13.41
CA GLU A 35 4.92 1.92 -14.83
C GLU A 35 5.99 2.65 -15.67
N ASP A 36 6.16 3.96 -15.43
CA ASP A 36 7.02 4.83 -16.23
C ASP A 36 8.44 4.96 -15.64
N GLY A 37 8.68 4.45 -14.43
CA GLY A 37 9.95 4.55 -13.73
C GLY A 37 10.33 5.98 -13.34
N THR A 38 9.34 6.88 -13.24
CA THR A 38 9.59 8.27 -12.83
C THR A 38 9.88 8.36 -11.33
N PRO A 39 10.55 9.42 -10.86
CA PRO A 39 10.70 9.66 -9.43
C PRO A 39 9.35 9.69 -8.71
N LEU A 40 9.33 9.21 -7.46
CA LEU A 40 8.16 9.30 -6.60
C LEU A 40 8.15 10.68 -5.93
N GLU A 41 7.11 11.45 -6.20
CA GLU A 41 6.91 12.76 -5.57
C GLU A 41 6.73 12.60 -4.05
N LEU A 42 7.36 13.50 -3.29
CA LEU A 42 7.39 13.40 -1.83
C LEU A 42 5.98 13.47 -1.20
N ASP A 43 5.09 14.30 -1.75
CA ASP A 43 3.71 14.41 -1.27
C ASP A 43 2.94 13.08 -1.47
N VAL A 44 3.08 12.47 -2.65
CA VAL A 44 2.50 11.16 -2.96
C VAL A 44 3.07 10.10 -2.02
N ALA A 45 4.40 10.11 -1.79
CA ALA A 45 5.05 9.19 -0.86
C ALA A 45 4.49 9.30 0.57
N ASN A 46 4.31 10.53 1.08
CA ASN A 46 3.77 10.78 2.41
C ASN A 46 2.33 10.28 2.55
N GLN A 47 1.50 10.50 1.53
CA GLN A 47 0.12 10.01 1.53
C GLN A 47 0.05 8.48 1.50
N VAL A 48 0.90 7.85 0.69
CA VAL A 48 1.00 6.38 0.62
C VAL A 48 1.49 5.82 1.95
N ALA A 49 2.53 6.40 2.55
CA ALA A 49 3.08 5.99 3.84
C ALA A 49 2.03 6.10 4.96
N HIS A 50 1.24 7.17 4.97
CA HIS A 50 0.15 7.34 5.91
C HIS A 50 -0.91 6.22 5.77
N ALA A 51 -1.40 5.98 4.56
CA ALA A 51 -2.38 4.93 4.31
C ALA A 51 -1.85 3.52 4.63
N MET A 52 -0.59 3.25 4.29
CA MET A 52 0.09 1.99 4.64
C MET A 52 0.16 1.78 6.15
N LYS A 53 0.52 2.83 6.89
CA LYS A 53 0.62 2.80 8.35
C LYS A 53 -0.75 2.51 8.97
N GLU A 54 -1.80 3.23 8.58
CA GLU A 54 -3.16 3.00 9.11
C GLU A 54 -3.64 1.56 8.82
N TRP A 55 -3.42 1.06 7.59
CA TRP A 55 -3.75 -0.32 7.24
C TRP A 55 -2.97 -1.36 8.07
N ALA A 56 -1.69 -1.10 8.33
CA ALA A 56 -0.85 -1.99 9.12
C ALA A 56 -1.29 -2.00 10.60
N LEU A 57 -1.66 -0.84 11.16
CA LEU A 57 -2.17 -0.70 12.52
C LEU A 57 -3.48 -1.46 12.71
N GLU A 58 -4.42 -1.39 11.75
CA GLU A 58 -5.66 -2.19 11.78
C GLU A 58 -5.40 -3.70 11.80
N LYS A 59 -4.25 -4.12 11.26
CA LYS A 59 -3.79 -5.51 11.26
C LYS A 59 -2.91 -5.87 12.47
N GLY A 60 -2.79 -4.97 13.44
CA GLY A 60 -2.04 -5.17 14.67
C GLY A 60 -0.52 -4.99 14.56
N ALA A 61 -0.03 -4.41 13.46
CA ALA A 61 1.38 -4.09 13.33
C ALA A 61 1.76 -2.96 14.31
N THR A 62 2.94 -3.05 14.91
CA THR A 62 3.45 -2.07 15.89
C THR A 62 4.79 -1.46 15.51
N HIS A 63 5.46 -2.03 14.50
CA HIS A 63 6.77 -1.63 14.05
C HIS A 63 6.81 -1.66 12.52
N TYR A 64 7.70 -0.87 11.94
CA TYR A 64 8.06 -0.97 10.53
C TYR A 64 9.58 -1.12 10.40
N THR A 65 10.01 -1.66 9.27
CA THR A 65 11.43 -1.76 8.92
C THR A 65 11.58 -1.62 7.42
N HIS A 66 12.77 -1.17 6.98
CA HIS A 66 13.15 -1.23 5.58
C HIS A 66 13.65 -2.64 5.29
N TRP A 67 12.80 -3.44 4.65
CA TRP A 67 13.17 -4.76 4.16
C TRP A 67 13.79 -4.62 2.77
N PHE A 68 14.99 -5.16 2.59
CA PHE A 68 15.78 -5.13 1.36
C PHE A 68 16.35 -6.50 1.04
#